data_AF-A0A397FUQ5-F1
#
_entry.id   AF-A0A397FUQ5-F1
#
_cell.length_a   1.000
_cell.length_b   1.000
_cell.length_c   1.000
_cell.angle_alpha   90.00
_cell.angle_beta   90.00
_cell.angle_gamma   90.00
#
_symmetry.space_group_name_H-M   'P 1'
#
loop_
_entity.id
_entity.type
_entity.pdbx_description
1 polymer ?
#
loop_
_entity_poly.entity_id
_entity_poly.type
_entity_poly.pdbx_seq_one_letter_code
_entity_poly.pdbx_strand_id
1 'polypeptide(L)'
;MQASKESSTGHATTDMLMHASKTTLAKGESTDHYLERITHVTLNNKKLSTLANLDRCTNVKVPCTLKRLVMIVCTQVLYLYDNKIAHLDSTLSSLRHLTHLHLQRNRISKMEHFEALVHLEKL
;
A
#
# COMPACT_ATOMS: atom_id res chain seq x y z
N MET A 1 -0.60 9.69 38.25
CA MET A 1 -1.39 9.18 37.10
C MET A 1 -1.12 10.09 35.91
N GLN A 2 -0.08 9.81 35.14
CA GLN A 2 0.15 10.50 33.87
C GLN A 2 -0.24 9.52 32.76
N ALA A 3 -1.33 9.87 32.07
CA ALA A 3 -1.76 9.18 30.86
C ALA A 3 -0.70 9.39 29.78
N SER A 4 -0.15 8.28 29.30
CA SER A 4 0.74 8.20 28.15
C SER A 4 0.06 8.88 26.96
N LYS A 5 0.66 9.96 26.47
CA LYS A 5 0.36 10.50 25.14
C LYS A 5 0.82 9.45 24.14
N GLU A 6 -0.07 8.55 23.75
CA GLU A 6 0.11 7.81 22.50
C GLU A 6 0.00 8.82 21.36
N SER A 7 1.17 9.22 20.86
CA SER A 7 1.33 9.85 19.57
C SER A 7 0.73 8.93 18.52
N SER A 8 -0.54 9.17 18.19
CA SER A 8 -1.27 8.52 17.12
C SER A 8 -0.65 8.92 15.77
N THR A 9 0.46 8.27 15.46
CA THR A 9 1.04 8.27 14.11
C THR A 9 0.05 7.54 13.21
N GLY A 10 -0.59 8.23 12.28
CA GLY A 10 -1.55 7.63 11.35
C GLY A 10 -0.78 6.83 10.30
N HIS A 11 -0.48 5.56 10.58
CA HIS A 11 0.13 4.65 9.62
C HIS A 11 -0.84 3.50 9.31
N ALA A 12 -0.67 2.85 8.16
CA ALA A 12 -1.54 1.74 7.78
C ALA A 12 -1.31 0.58 8.76
N THR A 13 -2.37 0.01 9.32
CA THR A 13 -2.25 -1.18 10.18
C THR A 13 -2.60 -2.44 9.40
N THR A 14 -2.11 -3.59 9.86
CA THR A 14 -2.48 -4.89 9.28
C THR A 14 -3.99 -5.06 9.16
N ASP A 15 -4.72 -4.66 10.20
CA ASP A 15 -6.18 -4.75 10.23
C ASP A 15 -6.83 -3.86 9.16
N MET A 16 -6.31 -2.63 8.95
CA MET A 16 -6.75 -1.77 7.86
C MET A 16 -6.51 -2.40 6.50
N LEU A 17 -5.36 -3.04 6.28
CA LEU A 17 -5.00 -3.69 5.01
C LEU A 17 -5.88 -4.91 4.72
N MET A 18 -6.22 -5.70 5.74
CA MET A 18 -7.16 -6.83 5.64
C MET A 18 -8.55 -6.40 5.17
N HIS A 19 -8.95 -5.17 5.46
CA HIS A 19 -10.24 -4.60 5.07
C HIS A 19 -10.13 -3.57 3.92
N ALA A 20 -8.93 -3.38 3.35
CA ALA A 20 -8.67 -2.40 2.31
C ALA A 20 -8.95 -2.93 0.90
N SER A 21 -9.17 -4.23 0.72
CA SER A 21 -9.49 -4.84 -0.57
C SER A 21 -10.91 -5.39 -0.60
N LYS A 22 -11.48 -5.49 -1.81
CA LYS A 22 -12.75 -6.19 -2.05
C LYS A 22 -12.61 -7.71 -1.95
N THR A 23 -11.38 -8.23 -2.05
CA THR A 23 -11.11 -9.66 -1.92
C THR A 23 -11.11 -10.05 -0.45
N THR A 24 -11.82 -11.12 -0.10
CA THR A 24 -11.82 -11.68 1.25
C THR A 24 -10.70 -12.69 1.45
N LEU A 25 -10.28 -12.85 2.71
CA LEU A 25 -9.38 -13.91 3.14
C LEU A 25 -10.04 -15.27 2.89
N ALA A 26 -9.35 -16.20 2.21
CA ALA A 26 -9.87 -17.53 1.98
C ALA A 26 -9.85 -18.36 3.28
N LYS A 27 -10.74 -19.36 3.39
CA LYS A 27 -10.80 -20.23 4.57
C LYS A 27 -9.48 -21.01 4.72
N GLY A 28 -8.76 -20.77 5.82
CA GLY A 28 -7.46 -21.40 6.10
C GLY A 28 -6.25 -20.69 5.48
N GLU A 29 -6.45 -19.54 4.82
CA GLU A 29 -5.36 -18.71 4.32
C GLU A 29 -4.74 -17.88 5.46
N SER A 30 -3.41 -17.74 5.45
CA SER A 30 -2.71 -16.87 6.40
C SER A 30 -2.82 -15.40 5.99
N THR A 31 -2.78 -14.51 6.98
CA THR A 31 -2.75 -13.06 6.78
C THR A 31 -1.64 -12.65 5.81
N ASP A 32 -0.43 -13.19 5.95
CA ASP A 32 0.68 -12.85 5.07
C ASP A 32 0.47 -13.31 3.63
N HIS A 33 -0.12 -14.49 3.40
CA HIS A 33 -0.43 -14.95 2.05
C HIS A 33 -1.52 -14.11 1.38
N TYR A 34 -2.51 -13.66 2.16
CA TYR A 34 -3.50 -12.69 1.69
C TYR A 34 -2.84 -11.37 1.29
N LEU A 35 -2.00 -10.81 2.15
CA LEU A 35 -1.29 -9.55 1.88
C LEU A 35 -0.33 -9.66 0.70
N GLU A 36 0.29 -10.82 0.47
CA GLU A 36 1.10 -11.09 -0.70
C GLU A 36 0.28 -11.08 -2.01
N ARG A 37 -0.99 -11.52 -2.01
CA ARG A 37 -1.80 -11.60 -3.25
C ARG A 37 -2.73 -10.42 -3.51
N ILE A 38 -2.90 -9.47 -2.59
CA ILE A 38 -3.81 -8.34 -2.80
C ILE A 38 -3.27 -7.36 -3.85
N THR A 39 -4.12 -7.04 -4.81
CA THR A 39 -3.77 -6.16 -5.94
C THR A 39 -4.36 -4.76 -5.79
N HIS A 40 -5.55 -4.63 -5.20
CA HIS A 40 -6.26 -3.35 -5.06
C HIS A 40 -6.43 -3.00 -3.59
N VAL A 41 -5.76 -1.95 -3.15
CA VAL A 41 -5.77 -1.50 -1.75
C VAL A 41 -6.41 -0.12 -1.68
N THR A 42 -7.48 -0.02 -0.89
CA THR A 42 -8.27 1.20 -0.69
C THR A 42 -8.19 1.64 0.77
N LEU A 43 -7.47 2.73 1.00
CA LEU A 43 -7.20 3.30 2.32
C LEU A 43 -7.67 4.76 2.38
N ASN A 44 -8.85 5.03 1.85
CA ASN A 44 -9.41 6.38 1.79
C ASN A 44 -9.90 6.84 3.17
N ASN A 45 -9.70 8.12 3.50
CA ASN A 45 -10.17 8.75 4.74
C ASN A 45 -9.76 7.96 6.01
N LYS A 46 -8.53 7.45 6.02
CA LYS A 46 -7.95 6.72 7.17
C LYS A 46 -7.09 7.61 8.07
N LYS A 47 -7.04 8.92 7.79
CA LYS A 47 -6.22 9.90 8.50
C LYS A 47 -4.74 9.52 8.51
N LEU A 48 -4.27 8.85 7.46
CA LEU A 48 -2.88 8.43 7.33
C LEU A 48 -1.97 9.66 7.19
N SER A 49 -0.91 9.71 7.98
CA SER A 49 0.16 10.70 7.92
C SER A 49 1.40 10.19 7.20
N THR A 50 1.59 8.87 7.12
CA THR A 50 2.73 8.21 6.47
C THR A 50 2.30 7.01 5.63
N LEU A 51 3.18 6.55 4.73
CA LEU A 51 2.99 5.34 3.90
C LEU A 51 3.53 4.06 4.56
N ALA A 52 3.94 4.12 5.83
CA ALA A 52 4.51 2.97 6.53
C ALA A 52 3.55 1.75 6.56
N ASN A 53 4.13 0.56 6.57
CA ASN A 53 3.49 -0.77 6.55
C ASN A 53 2.84 -1.21 5.23
N LEU A 54 2.96 -0.42 4.16
CA LEU A 54 2.51 -0.84 2.81
C LEU A 54 3.49 -1.81 2.13
N ASP A 55 4.72 -1.92 2.63
CA ASP A 55 5.73 -2.89 2.20
C ASP A 55 5.27 -4.35 2.38
N ARG A 56 4.33 -4.60 3.30
CA ARG A 56 3.72 -5.92 3.50
C ARG A 56 2.76 -6.33 2.37
N CYS A 57 2.29 -5.36 1.59
CA CYS A 57 1.45 -5.61 0.42
C CYS A 57 2.29 -5.81 -0.84
N THR A 58 3.61 -5.91 -0.73
CA THR A 58 4.45 -6.17 -1.91
C THR A 58 4.13 -7.58 -2.40
N ASN A 59 3.61 -7.70 -3.62
CA ASN A 59 3.25 -8.99 -4.21
C ASN A 59 4.54 -9.75 -4.62
N VAL A 60 5.36 -10.12 -3.63
CA VAL A 60 6.75 -10.59 -3.80
C VAL A 60 6.81 -12.00 -4.39
N LYS A 61 5.74 -12.80 -4.26
CA LYS A 61 5.77 -14.23 -4.61
C LYS A 61 4.94 -14.57 -5.83
N VAL A 62 5.19 -13.93 -6.97
CA VAL A 62 4.83 -14.57 -8.24
C VAL A 62 6.09 -15.06 -8.94
N PRO A 63 6.30 -16.38 -9.06
CA PRO A 63 7.52 -16.93 -9.64
C PRO A 63 7.73 -16.39 -11.06
N CYS A 64 8.94 -15.88 -11.29
CA CYS A 64 9.37 -15.10 -12.45
C CYS A 64 9.23 -15.80 -13.82
N THR A 65 8.85 -17.08 -13.85
CA THR A 65 8.79 -17.93 -15.05
C THR A 65 7.60 -17.60 -15.96
N LEU A 66 6.57 -16.90 -15.48
CA LEU A 66 5.36 -16.53 -16.24
C LEU A 66 5.22 -15.02 -16.49
N LYS A 67 6.36 -14.33 -16.61
CA LYS A 67 6.52 -12.86 -16.69
C LYS A 67 5.49 -12.10 -17.56
N ARG A 68 4.94 -12.71 -18.62
CA ARG A 68 4.00 -12.06 -19.55
C ARG A 68 2.51 -12.23 -19.21
N LEU A 69 2.10 -13.31 -18.53
CA LEU A 69 0.72 -13.46 -18.03
C LEU A 69 0.57 -12.95 -16.59
N VAL A 70 1.66 -12.99 -15.81
CA VAL A 70 1.68 -12.63 -14.40
C VAL A 70 1.77 -11.12 -14.16
N MET A 71 2.36 -10.33 -15.08
CA MET A 71 2.39 -8.87 -14.91
C MET A 71 0.98 -8.26 -14.77
N ILE A 72 -0.03 -8.83 -15.41
CA ILE A 72 -1.44 -8.41 -15.28
C ILE A 72 -1.96 -8.68 -13.85
N VAL A 73 -1.50 -9.76 -13.21
CA VAL A 73 -1.95 -10.22 -11.88
C VAL A 73 -1.14 -9.57 -10.74
N CYS A 74 0.09 -9.12 -10.99
CA CYS A 74 0.91 -8.42 -10.00
C CYS A 74 0.61 -6.92 -9.86
N THR A 75 -0.29 -6.39 -10.68
CA THR A 75 -0.64 -4.97 -10.74
C THR A 75 -1.13 -4.47 -9.39
N GLN A 76 -0.35 -3.61 -8.72
CA GLN A 76 -0.80 -3.00 -7.48
C GLN A 76 -1.39 -1.62 -7.75
N VAL A 77 -2.62 -1.43 -7.28
CA VAL A 77 -3.38 -0.18 -7.35
C VAL A 77 -3.65 0.29 -5.93
N LEU A 78 -3.18 1.49 -5.61
CA LEU A 78 -3.28 2.05 -4.28
C LEU A 78 -4.11 3.32 -4.28
N TYR A 79 -5.23 3.29 -3.56
CA TYR A 79 -6.11 4.43 -3.35
C TYR A 79 -5.91 5.00 -1.94
N LEU A 80 -5.41 6.23 -1.87
CA LEU A 80 -5.10 6.94 -0.63
C LEU A 80 -5.80 8.30 -0.57
N TYR A 81 -7.00 8.39 -1.13
CA TYR A 81 -7.78 9.62 -1.16
C TYR A 81 -8.08 10.14 0.25
N ASP A 82 -8.08 11.46 0.40
CA ASP A 82 -8.55 12.14 1.62
C ASP A 82 -7.79 11.69 2.89
N ASN A 83 -6.45 11.65 2.79
CA ASN A 83 -5.58 11.37 3.92
C ASN A 83 -4.77 12.63 4.29
N LYS A 84 -3.85 12.50 5.25
CA LYS A 84 -3.01 13.59 5.75
C LYS A 84 -1.54 13.35 5.44
N ILE A 85 -1.24 12.59 4.39
CA ILE A 85 0.13 12.24 4.00
C ILE A 85 0.83 13.53 3.59
N ALA A 86 1.88 13.90 4.32
CA ALA A 86 2.63 15.13 4.09
C ALA A 86 3.94 14.88 3.34
N HIS A 87 4.51 13.69 3.53
CA HIS A 87 5.75 13.22 2.95
C HIS A 87 5.57 11.78 2.47
N LEU A 88 6.22 11.47 1.35
CA LEU A 88 6.34 10.10 0.87
C LEU A 88 7.64 9.56 1.45
N ASP A 89 7.63 8.32 1.93
CA ASP A 89 8.78 7.70 2.56
C ASP A 89 9.38 6.59 1.67
N SER A 90 10.51 6.03 2.09
CA SER A 90 11.20 4.93 1.41
C SER A 90 10.36 3.65 1.23
N THR A 91 9.20 3.56 1.88
CA THR A 91 8.23 2.48 1.63
C THR A 91 7.81 2.41 0.17
N LEU A 92 7.74 3.54 -0.56
CA LEU A 92 7.47 3.52 -2.01
C LEU A 92 8.50 2.69 -2.77
N SER A 93 9.76 2.66 -2.32
CA SER A 93 10.82 1.88 -2.98
C SER A 93 10.58 0.37 -2.96
N SER A 94 9.72 -0.10 -2.06
CA SER A 94 9.31 -1.51 -1.96
C SER A 94 8.18 -1.86 -2.95
N LEU A 95 7.38 -0.88 -3.38
CA LEU A 95 6.19 -1.06 -4.22
C LEU A 95 6.54 -1.13 -5.72
N ARG A 96 7.52 -1.95 -6.10
CA ARG A 96 8.07 -1.99 -7.48
C ARG A 96 7.06 -2.37 -8.56
N HIS A 97 5.98 -3.04 -8.19
CA HIS A 97 4.90 -3.48 -9.08
C HIS A 97 3.67 -2.56 -9.05
N LEU A 98 3.77 -1.40 -8.37
CA LEU A 98 2.71 -0.41 -8.36
C LEU A 98 2.55 0.22 -9.75
N THR A 99 1.34 0.18 -10.27
CA THR A 99 1.01 0.77 -11.57
C THR A 99 0.13 2.00 -11.44
N HIS A 100 -0.68 2.06 -10.38
CA HIS A 100 -1.61 3.15 -10.14
C HIS A 100 -1.50 3.60 -8.68
N LEU A 101 -1.18 4.88 -8.48
CA LEU A 101 -1.09 5.50 -7.18
C LEU A 101 -2.02 6.70 -7.14
N HIS A 102 -2.98 6.73 -6.23
CA HIS A 102 -3.93 7.84 -6.11
C HIS A 102 -3.78 8.55 -4.77
N LEU A 103 -3.27 9.78 -4.80
CA LEU A 103 -2.90 10.57 -3.62
C LEU A 103 -3.72 11.88 -3.47
N GLN A 104 -4.87 12.00 -4.15
CA GLN A 104 -5.63 13.24 -4.14
C GLN A 104 -6.18 13.56 -2.75
N ARG A 105 -6.27 14.86 -2.42
CA ARG A 105 -6.65 15.36 -1.08
C ARG A 105 -5.73 14.85 0.03
N ASN A 106 -4.42 14.89 -0.22
CA ASN A 106 -3.38 14.76 0.82
C ASN A 106 -2.69 16.10 1.10
N ARG A 107 -1.64 16.10 1.91
CA ARG A 107 -0.85 17.29 2.30
C ARG A 107 0.58 17.24 1.72
N ILE A 108 0.76 16.50 0.63
CA ILE A 108 2.08 16.24 0.04
C ILE A 108 2.65 17.55 -0.47
N SER A 109 3.82 17.92 0.05
CA SER A 109 4.53 19.13 -0.35
C SER A 109 5.65 18.85 -1.37
N LYS A 110 6.13 17.60 -1.43
CA LYS A 110 7.20 17.15 -2.31
C LYS A 110 6.92 15.75 -2.82
N MET A 111 7.21 15.52 -4.11
CA MET A 111 7.10 14.21 -4.75
C MET A 111 8.50 13.59 -4.85
N GLU A 112 8.78 12.60 -4.00
CA GLU A 112 10.08 11.93 -3.87
C GLU A 112 9.90 10.41 -3.68
N HIS A 113 11.00 9.64 -3.81
CA HIS A 113 11.02 8.17 -3.70
C HIS A 113 10.24 7.38 -4.77
N PHE A 114 10.10 7.94 -5.98
CA PHE A 114 9.47 7.27 -7.13
C PHE A 114 10.44 6.38 -7.94
N GLU A 115 11.74 6.39 -7.63
CA GLU A 115 12.78 5.75 -8.46
C GLU A 115 12.57 4.24 -8.66
N ALA A 116 11.99 3.55 -7.68
CA ALA A 116 11.75 2.10 -7.77
C ALA A 116 10.40 1.75 -8.43
N LEU A 117 9.53 2.74 -8.71
CA LEU A 117 8.20 2.55 -9.28
C LEU A 117 8.27 2.44 -10.82
N VAL A 118 9.08 1.50 -11.31
CA VAL A 118 9.40 1.31 -12.73
C VAL A 118 8.20 0.91 -13.60
N HIS A 119 7.09 0.52 -12.97
CA HIS A 119 5.85 0.11 -13.62
C HIS A 119 4.70 1.10 -13.39
N LEU A 120 4.96 2.28 -12.81
CA LEU A 120 3.93 3.28 -12.57
C LEU A 120 3.40 3.87 -13.88
N GLU A 121 2.11 3.73 -14.12
CA GLU A 121 1.40 4.24 -15.29
C GLU A 121 0.51 5.44 -14.95
N LYS A 122 -0.04 5.49 -13.73
CA LYS A 122 -0.96 6.54 -13.27
C LYS A 122 -0.65 7.03 -11.86
N LEU A 123 -0.75 8.36 -11.68
CA LEU A 123 -0.49 9.11 -10.45
C LEU A 123 -1.60 10.13 -10.17
#